data_AF-A0A529XKN5-F1
#
_entry.id   AF-A0A529XKN5-F1
#
_cell.length_a   1.000
_cell.length_b   1.000
_cell.length_c   1.000
_cell.angle_alpha   90.00
_cell.angle_beta   90.00
_cell.angle_gamma   90.00
#
_symmetry.space_group_name_H-M   'P 1'
#
loop_
_entity.id
_entity.type
_entity.pdbx_description
1 polymer ?
#
loop_
_entity_poly.entity_id
_entity_poly.type
_entity_poly.pdbx_seq_one_letter_code
_entity_poly.pdbx_strand_id
1 'polypeptide(L)'
;ILHAAAGLRDDRNFAAFGVYHLAGEGDTNWSGFARHILDTSRALGGPYAKVRDIATADYPTKARRPQNSRLSSAKFARVFGWQAPQWRAS
;
A
#
# COMPACT_ATOMS: atom_id res chain seq x y z
N ILE A 1 9.73 5.68 8.07
CA ILE A 1 11.14 6.08 7.78
C ILE A 1 11.98 6.15 9.05
N LEU A 2 11.54 6.85 10.11
CA LEU A 2 12.32 6.96 11.36
C LEU A 2 12.59 5.61 12.05
N HIS A 3 11.66 4.65 11.99
CA HIS A 3 11.82 3.34 12.65
C HIS A 3 12.97 2.47 12.11
N ALA A 4 13.32 2.59 10.83
CA ALA A 4 14.44 1.83 10.25
C ALA A 4 15.79 2.56 10.40
N ALA A 5 15.75 3.89 10.55
CA ALA A 5 16.94 4.73 10.56
C ALA A 5 17.81 4.53 11.81
N ALA A 6 17.21 4.22 12.97
CA ALA A 6 17.94 3.96 14.20
C ALA A 6 18.85 2.72 14.07
N GLY A 7 18.29 1.59 13.61
CA GLY A 7 19.06 0.35 13.45
C GLY A 7 20.18 0.44 12.40
N LEU A 8 20.02 1.27 11.37
CA LEU A 8 21.03 1.48 10.33
C LEU A 8 22.14 2.46 10.74
N ARG A 9 21.84 3.42 11.62
CA ARG A 9 22.82 4.42 12.08
C ARG A 9 23.78 3.83 13.13
N ASP A 10 23.26 2.97 14.00
CA ASP A 10 23.99 2.50 15.16
C ASP A 10 24.81 1.23 14.89
N ASP A 11 24.53 0.52 13.79
CA ASP A 11 25.28 -0.67 13.35
C ASP A 11 25.84 -0.50 11.93
N ARG A 12 27.14 -0.20 11.85
CA ARG A 12 27.86 -0.07 10.56
C ARG A 12 28.00 -1.39 9.80
N ASN A 13 27.76 -2.53 10.44
CA ASN A 13 27.79 -3.87 9.88
C ASN A 13 26.41 -4.54 9.92
N PHE A 14 25.34 -3.76 9.79
CA PHE A 14 23.96 -4.24 9.85
C PHE A 14 23.74 -5.47 8.95
N ALA A 15 23.76 -6.65 9.56
CA ALA A 15 23.79 -7.93 8.85
C ALA A 15 22.50 -8.21 8.06
N ALA A 16 21.42 -7.52 8.40
CA ALA A 16 20.15 -7.59 7.69
C ALA A 16 20.03 -6.53 6.56
N PHE A 17 21.12 -5.89 6.13
CA PHE A 17 21.08 -4.99 4.97
C PHE A 17 20.55 -5.73 3.72
N GLY A 18 19.74 -5.04 2.92
CA GLY A 18 19.24 -5.59 1.65
C GLY A 18 17.88 -5.02 1.24
N VAL A 19 17.21 -5.75 0.34
CA VAL A 19 15.92 -5.33 -0.22
C VAL A 19 14.75 -5.81 0.65
N TYR A 20 13.77 -4.93 0.82
CA TYR A 20 12.55 -5.15 1.60
C TYR A 20 11.34 -4.68 0.79
N HIS A 21 10.23 -5.41 0.90
CA HIS A 21 8.94 -4.85 0.56
C HIS A 21 8.40 -4.04 1.73
N LEU A 22 7.82 -2.88 1.41
CA LEU A 22 7.09 -2.07 2.37
C LEU A 22 5.88 -1.42 1.67
N ALA A 23 4.69 -1.79 2.13
CA ALA A 23 3.42 -1.25 1.68
C ALA A 23 2.47 -1.15 2.89
N GLY A 24 1.39 -0.37 2.76
CA GLY A 24 0.29 -0.35 3.75
C GLY A 24 -0.32 -1.74 3.95
N GLU A 25 -0.85 -2.00 5.14
CA GLU A 25 -1.45 -3.30 5.46
C GLU A 25 -2.84 -3.45 4.84
N GLY A 26 -3.22 -4.70 4.57
CA GLY A 26 -4.43 -5.06 3.83
C GLY A 26 -4.28 -4.91 2.31
N ASP A 27 -5.34 -5.26 1.58
CA ASP A 27 -5.37 -5.14 0.12
C ASP A 27 -6.72 -4.65 -0.40
N THR A 28 -6.72 -4.18 -1.64
CA THR A 28 -7.90 -3.71 -2.36
C THR A 28 -7.63 -3.72 -3.87
N ASN A 29 -8.66 -3.47 -4.66
CA ASN A 29 -8.54 -3.18 -6.09
C ASN A 29 -8.77 -1.67 -6.34
N TRP A 30 -8.56 -1.22 -7.59
CA TRP A 30 -8.69 0.20 -7.95
C TRP A 30 -10.07 0.79 -7.66
N SER A 31 -11.14 0.03 -7.91
CA SER A 31 -12.51 0.49 -7.63
C SER A 31 -12.79 0.55 -6.13
N GLY A 32 -12.28 -0.40 -5.34
CA GLY A 32 -12.37 -0.39 -3.88
C GLY A 32 -11.65 0.80 -3.25
N PHE A 33 -10.47 1.15 -3.77
CA PHE A 33 -9.76 2.37 -3.36
C PHE A 33 -10.54 3.64 -3.72
N ALA A 34 -11.05 3.75 -4.95
CA ALA A 34 -11.85 4.89 -5.39
C ALA A 34 -13.14 5.07 -4.58
N ARG A 35 -13.81 3.97 -4.22
CA ARG A 35 -14.98 4.00 -3.33
C ARG A 35 -14.62 4.58 -1.97
N HIS A 36 -13.54 4.10 -1.34
CA HIS A 36 -13.11 4.61 -0.03
C HIS A 36 -12.85 6.12 -0.07
N ILE A 37 -12.22 6.63 -1.13
CA ILE A 37 -12.00 8.07 -1.32
C ILE A 37 -13.34 8.83 -1.42
N LEU A 38 -14.25 8.38 -2.28
CA LEU A 38 -15.51 9.08 -2.53
C LEU A 38 -16.49 8.97 -1.35
N ASP A 39 -16.51 7.84 -0.65
CA ASP A 39 -17.29 7.66 0.57
C ASP A 39 -16.77 8.58 1.68
N THR A 40 -15.45 8.72 1.82
CA THR A 40 -14.82 9.67 2.75
C THR A 40 -15.17 11.12 2.38
N SER A 41 -15.05 11.48 1.10
CA SER A 41 -15.45 12.80 0.60
C SER A 41 -16.91 13.10 0.92
N ARG A 42 -17.83 12.16 0.63
CA ARG A 42 -19.26 12.28 0.92
C ARG A 42 -19.53 12.49 2.42
N ALA A 43 -18.86 11.73 3.28
CA ALA A 43 -19.01 11.84 4.73
C ALA A 43 -18.60 13.23 5.26
N LEU A 44 -17.68 13.90 4.57
CA LEU A 44 -17.21 15.25 4.88
C LEU A 44 -17.98 16.35 4.13
N GLY A 45 -19.10 16.03 3.48
CA GLY A 45 -19.92 16.98 2.70
C GLY A 45 -19.33 17.36 1.34
N GLY A 46 -18.32 16.64 0.88
CA GLY A 46 -17.66 16.85 -0.41
C GLY A 46 -18.32 16.12 -1.59
N PRO A 47 -17.72 16.23 -2.79
CA PRO A 47 -18.21 15.60 -4.01
C PRO A 47 -18.29 14.08 -3.90
N TYR A 48 -19.27 13.49 -4.59
CA TYR A 48 -19.51 12.05 -4.61
C TYR A 48 -19.88 11.55 -6.01
N ALA A 49 -19.48 10.32 -6.32
CA ALA A 49 -19.93 9.59 -7.50
C ALA A 49 -20.04 8.10 -7.19
N LYS A 50 -20.95 7.41 -7.90
CA LYS A 50 -21.05 5.94 -7.81
C LYS A 50 -19.93 5.30 -8.62
N VAL A 51 -19.12 4.46 -7.97
CA VAL A 51 -18.04 3.71 -8.64
C VAL A 51 -18.58 2.36 -9.14
N ARG A 52 -18.51 2.16 -10.46
CA ARG A 52 -18.83 0.88 -11.11
C ARG A 52 -17.54 0.10 -11.38
N ASP A 53 -17.55 -1.20 -11.09
CA ASP A 53 -16.44 -2.09 -11.45
C ASP A 53 -16.36 -2.27 -12.97
N ILE A 54 -15.14 -2.42 -13.46
CA ILE A 54 -14.83 -2.87 -14.83
C ILE A 54 -13.70 -3.90 -14.78
N ALA A 55 -13.64 -4.78 -15.78
CA ALA A 55 -12.50 -5.66 -15.97
C ALA A 55 -11.32 -4.88 -16.56
N THR A 56 -10.09 -5.37 -16.35
CA THR A 56 -8.90 -4.80 -17.03
C THR A 56 -9.02 -4.83 -18.56
N ALA A 57 -9.74 -5.82 -19.10
CA ALA A 57 -9.98 -5.94 -20.54
C ALA A 57 -10.90 -4.83 -21.09
N ASP A 58 -11.78 -4.26 -20.25
CA ASP A 58 -12.70 -3.19 -20.64
C ASP A 58 -11.99 -1.85 -20.83
N TYR A 59 -10.73 -1.74 -20.37
CA TYR A 59 -9.90 -0.55 -20.52
C TYR A 59 -8.44 -0.92 -20.86
N PRO A 60 -8.16 -1.27 -22.13
CA PRO A 60 -6.85 -1.77 -22.54
C PRO A 60 -5.78 -0.68 -22.45
N THR A 61 -4.62 -1.02 -21.89
CA THR A 61 -3.45 -0.14 -21.78
C THR A 61 -2.27 -0.70 -22.57
N LYS A 62 -1.42 0.19 -23.13
CA LYS A 62 -0.22 -0.21 -23.90
C LYS A 62 0.71 -1.15 -23.11
N ALA A 63 0.95 -0.84 -21.84
CA ALA A 63 1.76 -1.67 -20.95
C ALA A 63 0.86 -2.66 -20.22
N ARG A 64 1.30 -3.92 -20.12
CA ARG A 64 0.61 -4.96 -19.35
C ARG A 64 0.66 -4.61 -17.86
N ARG A 65 -0.48 -4.75 -17.19
CA ARG A 65 -0.60 -4.54 -15.74
C ARG A 65 -0.70 -5.91 -15.05
N PRO A 66 0.04 -6.14 -13.96
CA PRO A 66 -0.10 -7.37 -13.18
C PRO A 66 -1.49 -7.45 -12.56
N GLN A 67 -2.07 -8.65 -12.55
CA GLN A 67 -3.34 -8.91 -11.85
C GLN A 67 -3.19 -8.93 -10.32
N ASN A 68 -1.98 -9.20 -9.84
CA ASN A 68 -1.66 -9.23 -8.42
C ASN A 68 -0.38 -8.43 -8.14
N SER A 69 -0.53 -7.31 -7.44
CA SER A 69 0.58 -6.45 -7.00
C SER A 69 0.77 -6.48 -5.48
N ARG A 70 0.15 -7.43 -4.76
CA ARG A 70 0.28 -7.52 -3.31
C ARG A 70 1.73 -7.83 -2.94
N LEU A 71 2.23 -7.15 -1.91
CA LEU A 71 3.58 -7.34 -1.39
C LEU A 71 3.50 -7.78 0.08
N SER A 72 4.28 -8.81 0.44
CA SER A 72 4.44 -9.19 1.84
C SER A 72 5.52 -8.33 2.52
N SER A 73 5.12 -7.54 3.51
CA SER A 73 6.02 -6.74 4.36
C SER A 73 6.59 -7.52 5.56
N ALA A 74 6.37 -8.85 5.62
CA ALA A 74 6.75 -9.68 6.78
C ALA A 74 8.26 -9.64 7.10
N LYS A 75 9.11 -9.61 6.06
CA LYS A 75 10.57 -9.46 6.25
C LYS A 75 10.91 -8.13 6.94
N PHE A 76 10.26 -7.04 6.53
CA PHE A 76 10.46 -5.73 7.11
C PHE A 76 10.00 -5.71 8.57
N ALA A 77 8.78 -6.21 8.83
CA ALA A 77 8.21 -6.29 10.17
C ALA A 77 9.11 -7.05 11.15
N ARG A 78 9.65 -8.19 10.72
CA ARG A 78 10.56 -9.00 11.55
C ARG A 78 11.88 -8.29 11.87
N VAL A 79 12.44 -7.55 10.92
CA VAL A 79 13.76 -6.93 11.08
C VAL A 79 13.69 -5.61 11.84
N PHE A 80 12.66 -4.81 11.58
CA PHE A 80 12.55 -3.45 12.13
C PHE A 80 11.48 -3.31 13.21
N GLY A 81 10.78 -4.39 13.57
CA GLY A 81 9.75 -4.39 14.62
C GLY A 81 8.56 -3.46 14.33
N TRP A 82 8.35 -3.12 13.05
CA TRP A 82 7.34 -2.14 12.65
C TRP A 82 6.58 -2.59 11.41
N GLN A 83 5.28 -2.34 11.41
CA GLN A 83 4.37 -2.57 10.29
C GLN A 83 3.70 -1.25 9.90
N ALA A 84 3.39 -1.10 8.61
CA ALA A 84 2.62 0.04 8.14
C ALA A 84 1.19 -0.02 8.71
N PRO A 85 0.49 1.12 8.84
CA PRO A 85 -0.92 1.11 9.17
C PRO A 85 -1.75 0.41 8.08
N GLN A 86 -2.96 0.00 8.46
CA GLN A 86 -3.99 -0.44 7.50
C GLN A 86 -4.24 0.67 6.48
N TRP A 87 -4.32 0.31 5.19
CA TRP A 87 -4.37 1.31 4.10
C TRP A 87 -5.53 2.30 4.22
N ARG A 88 -6.66 1.89 4.82
CA ARG A 88 -7.85 2.73 5.00
C ARG A 88 -7.71 3.82 6.06
N ALA A 89 -6.79 3.63 7.01
CA ALA A 89 -6.53 4.51 8.15
C ALA A 89 -5.19 5.24 8.02
N SER A 90 -4.55 5.17 6.84
CA SER A 90 -3.25 5.78 6.55
C SER A 90 -3.37 7.26 6.19
#